data_AF-A0A8F1MCJ1-F1
#
_entry.id   AF-A0A8F1MCJ1-F1
#
_cell.length_a   1.000
_cell.length_b   1.000
_cell.length_c   1.000
_cell.angle_alpha   90.00
_cell.angle_beta   90.00
_cell.angle_gamma   90.00
#
_symmetry.space_group_name_H-M   'P 1'
#
loop_
_entity.id
_entity.type
_entity.pdbx_description
1 polymer ?
#
loop_
_entity_poly.entity_id
_entity_poly.type
_entity_poly.pdbx_seq_one_letter_code
_entity_poly.pdbx_strand_id
1 'polypeptide(L)'
;MSFGIGKDISGQVVVGELGKMPHLLIAGQTGSGKSVMINTLLCSLLYRNSPSDMKLILVDPKQVEMAPYADIPHLLTPVINEPEKTISALKWAGNEMERRYKLLAGEKIRNIKEYNKRLQSRAKKIAIADENGNVQEHEDGSMPYIVIVVDEMSDLHDDG
;
A
#
# COMPACT_ATOMS: atom_id res chain seq x y z
N MET A 1 9.44 -2.74 -4.84
CA MET A 1 9.31 -2.40 -3.42
C MET A 1 10.03 -3.46 -2.62
N SER A 2 11.10 -3.09 -1.93
CA SER A 2 11.89 -3.98 -1.07
C SER A 2 11.73 -3.58 0.40
N PHE A 3 11.81 -4.55 1.31
CA PHE A 3 11.72 -4.35 2.75
C PHE A 3 12.80 -5.12 3.50
N GLY A 4 13.26 -4.61 4.64
CA GLY A 4 14.21 -5.32 5.49
C GLY A 4 13.51 -6.44 6.25
N ILE A 5 14.07 -7.65 6.22
CA ILE A 5 13.59 -8.77 7.05
C ILE A 5 14.42 -8.86 8.33
N GLY A 6 15.75 -8.77 8.20
CA GLY A 6 16.65 -8.90 9.35
C GLY A 6 18.02 -9.44 8.94
N LYS A 7 18.61 -10.28 9.79
CA LYS A 7 19.85 -10.99 9.52
C LYS A 7 19.65 -12.50 9.60
N ASP A 8 20.39 -13.24 8.79
CA ASP A 8 20.45 -14.70 8.92
C ASP A 8 21.37 -15.13 10.08
N ILE A 9 21.51 -16.44 10.29
CA ILE A 9 22.37 -17.01 11.34
C ILE A 9 23.87 -16.69 11.16
N SER A 10 24.27 -16.29 9.96
CA SER A 10 25.64 -15.88 9.63
C SER A 10 25.83 -14.37 9.78
N GLY A 11 24.79 -13.64 10.19
CA GLY A 11 24.80 -12.18 10.34
C GLY A 11 24.62 -11.42 9.02
N GLN A 12 24.34 -12.10 7.91
CA GLN A 12 24.13 -11.46 6.61
C GLN A 12 22.74 -10.83 6.54
N VAL A 13 22.65 -9.63 5.94
CA VAL A 13 21.40 -8.89 5.84
C VAL A 13 20.47 -9.56 4.83
N VAL A 14 19.23 -9.81 5.25
CA VAL A 14 18.16 -10.39 4.45
C VAL A 14 17.15 -9.30 4.07
N VAL A 15 16.91 -9.15 2.78
CA VAL A 15 15.98 -8.17 2.20
C VAL A 15 14.93 -8.90 1.37
N GLY A 16 13.66 -8.63 1.63
CA GLY A 16 12.54 -9.12 0.84
C GLY A 16 12.13 -8.16 -0.28
N GLU A 17 11.50 -8.68 -1.33
CA GLU A 17 10.90 -7.88 -2.41
C GLU A 17 9.41 -8.21 -2.59
N LEU A 18 8.54 -7.30 -2.14
CA LEU A 18 7.08 -7.45 -2.25
C LEU A 18 6.59 -7.41 -3.72
N GLY A 19 7.38 -6.82 -4.62
CA GLY A 19 7.06 -6.85 -6.06
C GLY A 19 7.25 -8.22 -6.71
N LYS A 20 8.02 -9.12 -6.09
CA LYS A 20 8.26 -10.50 -6.54
C LYS A 20 7.47 -11.51 -5.72
N MET A 21 7.12 -11.15 -4.47
CA MET A 21 6.21 -11.87 -3.59
C MET A 21 4.90 -11.08 -3.47
N PRO A 22 3.94 -11.25 -4.40
CA PRO A 22 2.78 -10.35 -4.52
C PRO A 22 1.90 -10.34 -3.27
N HIS A 23 1.97 -11.39 -2.44
CA HIS A 23 1.33 -11.49 -1.15
C HIS A 23 2.30 -12.10 -0.13
N LEU A 24 2.23 -11.65 1.11
CA LEU A 24 3.06 -12.10 2.23
C LEU A 24 2.15 -12.46 3.41
N LEU A 25 2.34 -13.64 3.99
CA LEU A 25 1.70 -14.04 5.24
C LEU A 25 2.73 -14.04 6.36
N ILE A 26 2.42 -13.36 7.46
CA ILE A 26 3.25 -13.33 8.68
C ILE A 26 2.43 -13.99 9.79
N ALA A 27 2.97 -15.03 10.42
CA ALA A 27 2.34 -15.74 11.52
C ALA A 27 3.32 -15.89 12.69
N GLY A 28 2.82 -15.74 13.93
CA GLY A 28 3.60 -15.88 15.14
C GLY A 28 2.75 -15.71 16.39
N GLN A 29 3.09 -16.42 17.46
CA GLN A 29 2.40 -16.30 18.76
C GLN A 29 2.70 -14.96 19.46
N THR A 30 1.91 -14.58 20.45
CA THR A 30 2.19 -13.40 21.29
C THR A 30 3.62 -13.44 21.83
N GLY A 31 4.34 -12.32 21.71
CA GLY A 31 5.74 -12.21 22.13
C GLY A 31 6.78 -12.79 21.15
N SER A 32 6.37 -13.38 20.02
CA SER A 32 7.31 -13.88 18.99
C SER A 32 7.93 -12.80 18.11
N GLY A 33 7.44 -11.56 18.20
CA GLY A 33 7.91 -10.44 17.38
C GLY A 33 7.10 -10.14 16.11
N LYS A 34 5.88 -10.71 15.94
CA LYS A 34 4.95 -10.40 14.83
C LYS A 34 4.79 -8.88 14.63
N SER A 35 4.41 -8.20 15.71
CA SER A 35 4.26 -6.73 15.82
C SER A 35 5.50 -5.97 15.36
N VAL A 36 6.68 -6.39 15.84
CA VAL A 36 7.97 -5.78 15.48
C VAL A 36 8.27 -5.97 14.00
N MET A 37 7.95 -7.14 13.44
CA MET A 37 8.15 -7.45 12.03
C MET A 37 7.22 -6.60 11.13
N ILE A 38 5.94 -6.46 11.50
CA ILE A 38 4.98 -5.61 10.77
C ILE A 38 5.47 -4.15 10.76
N ASN A 39 5.88 -3.62 11.92
CA ASN A 39 6.43 -2.28 12.01
C ASN A 39 7.73 -2.11 11.19
N THR A 40 8.61 -3.11 11.21
CA THR A 40 9.84 -3.09 10.40
C THR A 40 9.54 -3.07 8.89
N LEU A 41 8.53 -3.82 8.46
CA LEU A 41 8.03 -3.82 7.10
C LEU A 41 7.47 -2.44 6.72
N LEU A 42 6.56 -1.89 7.51
CA LEU A 42 5.94 -0.58 7.27
C LEU A 42 6.98 0.53 7.20
N CYS A 43 7.87 0.62 8.19
CA CYS A 43 8.97 1.59 8.20
C CYS A 43 9.88 1.44 6.97
N SER A 44 10.23 0.20 6.59
CA SER A 44 11.06 -0.05 5.40
C SER A 44 10.39 0.44 4.11
N LEU A 45 9.07 0.28 3.99
CA LEU A 45 8.30 0.73 2.84
C LEU A 45 8.19 2.26 2.83
N LEU A 46 7.84 2.88 3.96
CA LEU A 46 7.70 4.33 4.07
C LEU A 46 9.01 5.07 3.82
N TYR A 47 10.14 4.52 4.28
CA TYR A 47 11.46 5.13 4.08
C TYR A 47 11.89 5.18 2.60
N ARG A 48 11.31 4.35 1.74
CA ARG A 48 11.77 4.16 0.34
C ARG A 48 10.76 4.58 -0.72
N ASN A 49 9.54 4.93 -0.34
CA ASN A 49 8.47 5.21 -1.30
C ASN A 49 7.74 6.49 -0.89
N SER A 50 7.60 7.43 -1.84
CA SER A 50 6.81 8.63 -1.64
C SER A 50 5.31 8.31 -1.65
N PRO A 51 4.44 9.20 -1.14
CA PRO A 51 2.99 9.02 -1.20
C PRO A 51 2.41 8.90 -2.61
N SER A 52 3.09 9.43 -3.63
CA SER A 52 2.69 9.30 -5.04
C SER A 52 3.13 7.96 -5.65
N ASP A 53 4.15 7.31 -5.10
CA ASP A 53 4.62 6.00 -5.56
C ASP A 53 3.87 4.83 -4.89
N MET A 54 3.47 5.02 -3.63
CA MET A 54 2.90 3.96 -2.80
C MET A 54 1.84 4.49 -1.85
N LYS A 55 0.76 3.72 -1.76
CA LYS A 55 -0.41 3.98 -0.93
C LYS A 55 -0.73 2.78 -0.03
N LEU A 56 -1.26 3.05 1.15
CA LEU A 56 -1.52 2.08 2.21
C LEU A 56 -3.00 2.00 2.55
N ILE A 57 -3.44 0.77 2.82
CA ILE A 57 -4.66 0.47 3.57
C ILE A 57 -4.23 -0.36 4.77
N LEU A 58 -4.51 0.12 5.97
CA LEU A 58 -4.12 -0.51 7.23
C LEU A 58 -5.35 -0.98 7.97
N VAL A 59 -5.34 -2.24 8.41
CA VAL A 59 -6.41 -2.88 9.19
C VAL A 59 -5.82 -3.34 10.52
N ASP A 60 -6.27 -2.71 11.60
CA ASP A 60 -5.85 -2.95 12.98
C ASP A 60 -7.10 -2.95 13.90
N PRO A 61 -7.79 -4.10 14.02
CA PRO A 61 -9.00 -4.23 14.82
C PRO A 61 -8.79 -3.88 16.30
N LYS A 62 -7.57 -4.12 16.80
CA LYS A 62 -7.20 -3.94 18.21
C LYS A 62 -6.67 -2.53 18.51
N GLN A 63 -6.33 -1.75 17.48
CA GLN A 63 -5.77 -0.40 17.58
C GLN A 63 -4.46 -0.35 18.41
N VAL A 64 -3.68 -1.43 18.37
CA VAL A 64 -2.44 -1.55 19.15
C VAL A 64 -1.22 -1.33 18.27
N GLU A 65 -1.24 -1.87 17.07
CA GLU A 65 -0.04 -2.05 16.25
C GLU A 65 0.18 -0.91 15.27
N MET A 66 -0.91 -0.30 14.77
CA MET A 66 -0.87 0.63 13.64
C MET A 66 -1.31 2.07 13.99
N ALA A 67 -1.68 2.34 15.24
CA ALA A 67 -2.03 3.69 15.71
C ALA A 67 -0.98 4.77 15.35
N PRO A 68 0.35 4.52 15.42
CA PRO A 68 1.36 5.52 15.04
C PRO A 68 1.31 5.96 13.57
N TYR A 69 0.62 5.23 12.70
CA TYR A 69 0.54 5.52 11.27
C TYR A 69 -0.72 6.29 10.87
N ALA A 70 -1.59 6.68 11.82
CA ALA A 70 -2.92 7.21 11.53
C ALA A 70 -2.96 8.46 10.63
N ASP A 71 -1.92 9.29 10.64
CA ASP A 71 -1.89 10.60 9.95
C ASP A 71 -0.89 10.68 8.79
N ILE A 72 -0.37 9.54 8.32
CA ILE A 72 0.61 9.55 7.23
C ILE A 72 -0.05 9.82 5.87
N PRO A 73 0.60 10.57 4.96
CA PRO A 73 0.05 10.92 3.64
C PRO A 73 -0.08 9.71 2.69
N HIS A 74 0.47 8.56 3.06
CA HIS A 74 0.38 7.32 2.30
C HIS A 74 -0.97 6.62 2.46
N LEU A 75 -1.77 6.94 3.47
CA LEU A 75 -3.07 6.30 3.68
C LEU A 75 -4.08 6.67 2.58
N LEU A 76 -4.83 5.67 2.10
CA LEU A 76 -6.00 5.86 1.24
C LEU A 76 -7.29 6.07 2.03
N THR A 77 -7.28 5.60 3.26
CA THR A 77 -8.39 5.65 4.22
C THR A 77 -7.78 5.68 5.61
N PRO A 78 -8.46 6.25 6.63
CA PRO A 78 -8.04 6.09 8.02
C PRO A 78 -7.84 4.61 8.38
N VAL A 79 -7.00 4.34 9.38
CA VAL A 79 -6.74 2.99 9.87
C VAL A 79 -8.08 2.33 10.22
N ILE A 80 -8.32 1.17 9.61
CA ILE A 80 -9.57 0.46 9.72
C ILE A 80 -9.53 -0.41 10.97
N ASN A 81 -10.50 -0.23 11.83
CA ASN A 81 -10.73 -0.99 13.06
C ASN A 81 -11.98 -1.87 13.00
N GLU A 82 -12.92 -1.56 12.10
CA GLU A 82 -14.20 -2.26 11.97
C GLU A 82 -14.14 -3.37 10.89
N PRO A 83 -14.63 -4.59 11.15
CA PRO A 83 -14.67 -5.69 10.16
C PRO A 83 -15.41 -5.32 8.86
N GLU A 84 -16.57 -4.67 8.97
CA GLU A 84 -17.38 -4.27 7.82
C GLU A 84 -16.64 -3.31 6.87
N LYS A 85 -15.87 -2.37 7.45
CA LYS A 85 -15.00 -1.46 6.70
C LYS A 85 -13.84 -2.19 6.04
N THR A 86 -13.33 -3.26 6.67
CA THR A 86 -12.29 -4.11 6.06
C THR A 86 -12.82 -4.81 4.81
N ILE A 87 -14.00 -5.42 4.88
CA ILE A 87 -14.65 -6.05 3.72
C ILE A 87 -14.85 -5.02 2.60
N SER A 88 -15.29 -3.81 2.95
CA SER A 88 -15.49 -2.72 2.00
C SER A 88 -14.17 -2.30 1.33
N ALA A 89 -13.08 -2.20 2.08
CA ALA A 89 -11.76 -1.87 1.55
C ALA A 89 -11.21 -2.97 0.62
N LEU A 90 -11.44 -4.25 0.94
CA LEU A 90 -11.05 -5.36 0.07
C LEU A 90 -11.88 -5.40 -1.22
N LYS A 91 -13.19 -5.15 -1.14
CA LYS A 91 -14.05 -5.00 -2.34
C LYS A 91 -13.58 -3.84 -3.22
N TRP A 92 -13.25 -2.71 -2.60
CA TRP A 92 -12.67 -1.56 -3.31
C TRP A 92 -11.35 -1.94 -4.00
N ALA A 93 -10.47 -2.67 -3.32
CA ALA A 93 -9.21 -3.13 -3.90
C ALA A 93 -9.42 -4.05 -5.11
N GLY A 94 -10.42 -4.93 -5.07
CA GLY A 94 -10.84 -5.75 -6.20
C GLY A 94 -11.32 -4.91 -7.40
N ASN A 95 -12.20 -3.94 -7.16
CA ASN A 95 -12.68 -3.02 -8.20
C ASN A 95 -11.56 -2.16 -8.79
N GLU A 96 -10.64 -1.68 -7.95
CA GLU A 96 -9.48 -0.90 -8.38
C GLU A 96 -8.54 -1.75 -9.23
N MET A 97 -8.33 -3.02 -8.87
CA MET A 97 -7.57 -3.96 -9.69
C MET A 97 -8.20 -4.12 -11.09
N GLU A 98 -9.52 -4.30 -11.18
CA GLU A 98 -10.22 -4.38 -12.47
C GLU A 98 -10.08 -3.09 -13.29
N ARG A 99 -10.22 -1.92 -12.65
CA ARG A 99 -10.02 -0.62 -13.29
C ARG A 99 -8.61 -0.50 -13.88
N ARG A 100 -7.59 -0.89 -13.10
CA ARG A 100 -6.19 -0.88 -13.54
C ARG A 100 -5.95 -1.84 -14.70
N TYR A 101 -6.53 -3.04 -14.69
CA TYR A 101 -6.43 -3.96 -15.82
C TYR A 101 -7.00 -3.38 -17.11
N LYS A 102 -8.17 -2.70 -17.04
CA LYS A 102 -8.76 -2.03 -18.21
C LYS A 102 -7.86 -0.92 -18.76
N LEU A 103 -7.28 -0.10 -17.89
CA LEU A 103 -6.34 0.96 -18.29
C LEU A 103 -5.07 0.40 -18.94
N LEU A 104 -4.47 -0.62 -18.33
CA LEU A 104 -3.28 -1.30 -18.84
C LEU A 104 -3.55 -1.93 -20.21
N ALA A 105 -4.69 -2.61 -20.37
CA ALA A 105 -5.11 -3.21 -21.63
C ALA A 105 -5.35 -2.16 -22.72
N GLY A 106 -6.00 -1.04 -22.40
CA GLY A 106 -6.23 0.07 -23.34
C GLY A 106 -4.92 0.67 -23.87
N GLU A 107 -3.88 0.73 -23.04
CA GLU A 107 -2.56 1.22 -23.42
C GLU A 107 -1.62 0.14 -23.99
N LYS A 108 -2.07 -1.13 -24.03
CA LYS A 108 -1.28 -2.32 -24.41
C LYS A 108 -0.03 -2.53 -23.54
N ILE A 109 -0.13 -2.21 -22.25
CA ILE A 109 0.95 -2.31 -21.26
C ILE A 109 0.68 -3.48 -20.32
N ARG A 110 1.74 -4.12 -19.83
CA ARG A 110 1.63 -5.32 -18.97
C ARG A 110 1.79 -5.03 -17.48
N ASN A 111 2.36 -3.90 -17.09
CA ASN A 111 2.65 -3.62 -15.68
C ASN A 111 2.63 -2.12 -15.35
N ILE A 112 2.46 -1.84 -14.05
CA ILE A 112 2.34 -0.49 -13.49
C ILE A 112 3.59 0.37 -13.77
N LYS A 113 4.80 -0.21 -13.71
CA LYS A 113 6.04 0.55 -13.92
C LYS A 113 6.10 1.13 -15.34
N GLU A 114 5.77 0.32 -16.32
CA GLU A 114 5.73 0.72 -17.72
C GLU A 114 4.61 1.75 -17.98
N TYR A 115 3.46 1.59 -17.33
CA TYR A 115 2.36 2.54 -17.39
C TYR A 115 2.76 3.91 -16.85
N ASN A 116 3.33 3.95 -15.64
CA ASN A 116 3.79 5.20 -15.01
C ASN A 116 4.92 5.86 -15.81
N LYS A 117 5.88 5.08 -16.33
CA LYS A 117 6.94 5.60 -17.20
C LYS A 117 6.38 6.24 -18.47
N ARG A 118 5.36 5.62 -19.08
CA ARG A 118 4.73 6.16 -20.29
C ARG A 118 3.93 7.44 -19.99
N LEU A 119 3.27 7.52 -18.84
CA LEU A 119 2.62 8.74 -18.36
C LEU A 119 3.61 9.89 -18.17
N GLN A 120 4.75 9.64 -17.52
CA GLN A 120 5.82 10.63 -17.38
C GLN A 120 6.36 11.10 -18.74
N SER A 121 6.51 10.19 -19.71
CA SER A 121 6.93 10.56 -21.06
C SER A 121 5.87 11.32 -21.87
N ARG A 122 4.60 11.23 -21.46
CA ARG A 122 3.45 11.91 -22.08
C ARG A 122 3.10 13.24 -21.42
N ALA A 123 3.81 13.64 -20.36
CA ALA A 123 3.50 14.76 -19.47
C ALA A 123 2.78 15.94 -20.15
N LYS A 124 1.45 15.86 -20.23
CA LYS A 124 0.59 17.03 -20.25
C LYS A 124 0.47 17.42 -18.79
N LYS A 125 1.20 18.46 -18.39
CA LYS A 125 0.86 19.19 -17.17
C LYS A 125 -0.58 19.68 -17.34
N ILE A 126 -1.52 19.05 -16.64
CA ILE A 126 -2.87 19.60 -16.54
C ILE A 126 -2.84 20.55 -15.35
N ALA A 127 -2.77 21.84 -15.65
CA ALA A 127 -2.94 22.90 -14.68
C ALA A 127 -4.43 22.96 -14.31
N ILE A 128 -4.80 22.52 -13.12
CA ILE A 128 -6.14 22.75 -12.57
C ILE A 128 -6.01 23.95 -11.64
N ALA A 129 -6.63 25.07 -12.04
CA ALA A 129 -6.77 26.24 -11.17
C ALA A 129 -7.95 26.02 -10.23
N ASP A 130 -7.74 26.24 -8.93
CA ASP A 130 -8.86 26.32 -7.98
C ASP A 130 -9.69 27.60 -8.21
N GLU A 131 -10.80 27.72 -7.50
CA GLU A 131 -11.74 28.84 -7.56
C GLU A 131 -11.09 30.20 -7.23
N ASN A 132 -9.88 30.18 -6.64
CA ASN A 132 -9.08 31.33 -6.24
C ASN A 132 -7.91 31.60 -7.21
N GLY A 133 -7.80 30.86 -8.32
CA GLY A 133 -6.74 31.03 -9.31
C GLY A 133 -5.40 30.39 -8.97
N ASN A 134 -5.32 29.56 -7.91
CA ASN A 134 -4.11 28.81 -7.61
C ASN A 134 -4.03 27.59 -8.52
N VAL A 135 -2.99 27.54 -9.36
CA VAL A 135 -2.70 26.37 -10.18
C VAL A 135 -2.07 25.29 -9.31
N GLN A 136 -2.82 24.23 -9.03
CA GLN A 136 -2.25 23.01 -8.47
C GLN A 136 -1.87 22.08 -9.64
N GLU A 137 -0.58 21.80 -9.79
CA GLU A 137 -0.10 20.76 -10.70
C GLU A 137 -0.46 19.40 -10.11
N HIS A 138 -1.57 18.79 -10.54
CA HIS A 138 -1.89 17.40 -10.21
C HIS A 138 -1.27 16.48 -11.26
N GLU A 139 -0.43 15.52 -10.82
CA GLU A 139 0.04 14.40 -11.65
C GLU A 139 -1.12 13.40 -11.87
N ASP A 140 -2.17 13.85 -12.53
CA ASP A 140 -3.39 13.07 -12.67
C ASP A 140 -3.15 11.87 -13.61
N GLY A 141 -3.11 10.67 -13.03
CA GLY A 141 -3.03 9.42 -13.76
C GLY A 141 -1.90 8.47 -13.36
N SER A 142 -0.93 8.88 -12.52
CA SER A 142 0.05 7.92 -12.01
C SER A 142 -0.65 6.84 -11.17
N MET A 143 -0.19 5.60 -11.32
CA MET A 143 -0.79 4.45 -10.66
C MET A 143 0.13 4.00 -9.52
N PRO A 144 -0.10 4.45 -8.27
CA PRO A 144 0.73 4.05 -7.14
C PRO A 144 0.56 2.56 -6.85
N TYR A 145 1.59 1.94 -6.30
CA TYR A 145 1.43 0.64 -5.66
C TYR A 145 0.50 0.76 -4.45
N ILE A 146 -0.44 -0.17 -4.31
CA ILE A 146 -1.30 -0.24 -3.13
C ILE A 146 -0.85 -1.44 -2.30
N VAL A 147 -0.51 -1.20 -1.04
CA VAL A 147 -0.17 -2.25 -0.08
C VAL A 147 -1.25 -2.27 1.00
N ILE A 148 -1.88 -3.43 1.16
CA ILE A 148 -2.91 -3.67 2.18
C ILE A 148 -2.25 -4.51 3.28
N VAL A 149 -2.27 -4.01 4.51
CA VAL A 149 -1.71 -4.71 5.68
C VAL A 149 -2.84 -4.97 6.66
N VAL A 150 -2.99 -6.24 7.03
CA VAL A 150 -3.97 -6.71 8.02
C VAL A 150 -3.19 -7.35 9.16
N ASP A 151 -3.29 -6.80 10.37
CA ASP A 151 -2.58 -7.35 11.53
C ASP A 151 -3.12 -8.73 11.94
N GLU A 152 -4.44 -8.86 12.03
CA GLU A 152 -5.11 -10.08 12.48
C GLU A 152 -6.24 -10.47 11.53
N MET A 153 -6.01 -11.49 10.71
CA MET A 153 -7.03 -12.00 9.77
C MET A 153 -8.13 -12.81 10.46
N SER A 154 -7.87 -13.40 11.63
CA SER A 154 -8.88 -14.18 12.37
C SER A 154 -10.04 -13.32 12.84
N ASP A 155 -9.76 -12.05 13.17
CA ASP A 155 -10.74 -11.10 13.68
C ASP A 155 -11.69 -10.60 12.56
N LEU A 156 -11.50 -11.06 11.32
CA LEU A 156 -12.36 -10.76 10.16
C LEU A 156 -13.41 -11.84 9.87
N HIS A 157 -13.41 -12.95 10.62
CA HIS A 157 -14.31 -14.10 10.40
C HIS A 157 -15.43 -14.25 11.45
N ASP A 158 -15.50 -13.40 12.46
CA ASP A 158 -16.60 -13.40 13.44
C ASP A 158 -17.82 -12.62 12.92
N ASP A 159 -18.45 -13.14 11.87
CA ASP A 159 -19.83 -12.82 11.47
C ASP A 159 -20.62 -14.15 11.37
N GLY A 160 -21.19 -14.59 12.50
CA GLY A 160 -22.24 -15.62 12.57
C GLY A 160 -21.84 -16.99 13.12
#